data_AF-A0A1Z4RPT0-F1
#
_entry.id   AF-A0A1Z4RPT0-F1
#
_cell.length_a   1.000
_cell.length_b   1.000
_cell.length_c   1.000
_cell.angle_alpha   90.00
_cell.angle_beta   90.00
_cell.angle_gamma   90.00
#
_symmetry.space_group_name_H-M   'P 1'
#
loop_
_entity.id
_entity.type
_entity.pdbx_description
1 polymer ?
#
loop_
_entity_poly.entity_id
_entity_poly.type
_entity_poly.pdbx_seq_one_letter_code
_entity_poly.pdbx_strand_id
1 'polypeptide(L)'
;MNQKSITANPYDVLEVSPEASNKEITLAFTMAMKRRKYPPDAIALARKSLMNPEERIIADYLRPVIPPVKRFRRSDFSVLNTPAPKLEFLSEFNGLDNAIADLKQVSEIDQRLGTMLF
;
A
#
# COMPACT_ATOMS: atom_id res chain seq x y z
N MET A 1 -23.14 -4.19 29.28
CA MET A 1 -22.19 -3.80 28.22
C MET A 1 -21.29 -5.00 27.93
N ASN A 2 -21.53 -5.72 26.83
CA ASN A 2 -20.68 -6.83 26.42
C ASN A 2 -19.34 -6.25 25.92
N GLN A 3 -18.31 -6.29 26.76
CA GLN A 3 -16.94 -6.05 26.32
C GLN A 3 -16.57 -7.20 25.38
N LYS A 4 -16.73 -6.98 24.07
CA LYS A 4 -16.21 -7.87 23.04
C LYS A 4 -14.70 -7.81 23.17
N SER A 5 -14.14 -8.77 23.92
CA SER A 5 -12.69 -8.92 24.07
C SER A 5 -12.08 -8.91 22.67
N ILE A 6 -11.12 -8.03 22.43
CA ILE A 6 -10.38 -7.98 21.18
C ILE A 6 -9.75 -9.36 20.99
N THR A 7 -10.33 -10.17 20.12
CA THR A 7 -9.86 -11.53 19.86
C THR A 7 -8.50 -11.43 19.18
N ALA A 8 -7.44 -11.83 19.88
CA ALA A 8 -6.07 -11.82 19.35
C ALA A 8 -5.96 -12.66 18.07
N ASN A 9 -5.03 -12.30 17.19
CA ASN A 9 -4.76 -13.06 15.97
C ASN A 9 -4.29 -14.48 16.33
N PRO A 10 -4.92 -15.55 15.81
CA PRO A 10 -4.50 -16.92 16.15
C PRO A 10 -3.04 -17.21 15.78
N TYR A 11 -2.51 -16.60 14.72
CA TYR A 11 -1.10 -16.70 14.32
C TYR A 11 -0.16 -16.11 15.37
N ASP A 12 -0.52 -14.95 15.95
CA ASP A 12 0.25 -14.29 17.00
C ASP A 12 0.12 -15.01 18.36
N VAL A 13 -1.00 -15.68 18.60
CA VAL A 13 -1.24 -16.47 19.83
C VAL A 13 -0.38 -17.73 19.85
N LEU A 14 -0.29 -18.43 18.72
CA LEU A 14 0.54 -19.63 18.60
C LEU A 14 1.98 -19.33 18.17
N GLU A 15 2.28 -18.09 17.77
CA GLU A 15 3.59 -17.65 17.28
C GLU A 15 4.05 -18.49 16.07
N VAL A 16 3.14 -18.69 15.11
CA VAL A 16 3.37 -19.45 13.88
C VAL A 16 3.11 -18.61 12.63
N SER A 17 3.77 -18.96 11.52
CA SER A 17 3.53 -18.36 10.21
C SER A 17 2.13 -18.76 9.67
N PRO A 18 1.47 -17.91 8.86
CA PRO A 18 0.29 -18.31 8.08
C PRO A 18 0.52 -19.55 7.20
N GLU A 19 1.77 -19.77 6.77
CA GLU A 19 2.18 -20.93 5.97
C GLU A 19 2.40 -22.21 6.80
N ALA A 20 2.21 -22.16 8.12
CA ALA A 20 2.50 -23.28 9.00
C ALA A 20 1.63 -24.52 8.69
N SER A 21 2.26 -25.68 8.73
CA SER A 21 1.59 -26.98 8.61
C SER A 21 0.81 -27.34 9.87
N ASN A 22 -0.16 -28.25 9.76
CA ASN A 22 -0.94 -28.72 10.91
C ASN A 22 -0.06 -29.36 12.01
N LYS A 23 1.07 -29.96 11.62
CA LYS A 23 2.06 -30.52 12.56
C LYS A 23 2.74 -29.41 13.37
N GLU A 24 3.16 -28.34 12.69
CA GLU A 24 3.78 -27.16 13.32
C GLU A 24 2.79 -26.43 14.23
N ILE A 25 1.53 -26.27 13.81
CA ILE A 25 0.45 -25.70 14.63
C ILE A 25 0.25 -26.51 15.92
N THR A 26 0.27 -27.84 15.82
CA THR A 26 0.12 -28.72 16.99
C THR A 26 1.32 -28.62 17.94
N LEU A 27 2.54 -28.57 17.40
CA LEU A 27 3.74 -28.36 18.20
C LEU A 27 3.70 -26.99 18.89
N ALA A 28 3.37 -25.93 18.16
CA ALA A 28 3.29 -24.57 18.66
C ALA A 28 2.24 -24.41 19.76
N PHE A 29 1.09 -25.09 19.64
CA PHE A 29 0.09 -25.16 20.71
C PHE A 29 0.69 -25.67 22.03
N THR A 30 1.46 -26.77 21.99
CA THR A 30 2.09 -27.30 23.21
C THR A 30 3.12 -26.32 23.80
N MET A 31 3.87 -25.63 22.94
CA MET A 31 4.83 -24.61 23.37
C MET A 31 4.14 -23.38 23.97
N ALA A 32 3.05 -22.90 23.37
CA ALA A 32 2.26 -21.76 23.85
C ALA A 32 1.66 -22.05 25.23
N MET A 33 1.11 -23.24 25.43
CA MET A 33 0.58 -23.69 26.73
C MET A 33 1.67 -23.71 27.81
N LYS A 34 2.91 -24.10 27.45
CA LYS A 34 4.06 -24.07 28.36
C LYS A 34 4.50 -22.64 28.69
N ARG A 35 4.49 -21.72 27.71
CA ARG A 35 4.91 -20.32 27.86
C ARG A 35 3.93 -19.48 28.68
N ARG A 36 2.63 -19.83 28.69
CA ARG A 36 1.56 -19.13 29.45
C ARG A 36 1.45 -17.63 29.16
N LYS A 37 1.84 -17.19 27.95
CA LYS A 37 1.75 -15.79 27.50
C LYS A 37 0.31 -15.33 27.27
N TYR A 38 -0.56 -16.26 26.90
CA TYR A 38 -1.99 -16.07 26.67
C TYR A 38 -2.80 -16.99 27.59
N PRO A 39 -4.07 -16.66 27.90
CA PRO A 39 -4.93 -17.55 28.68
C PRO A 39 -5.15 -18.88 27.92
N PRO A 40 -5.23 -20.02 28.63
CA PRO A 40 -5.37 -21.34 28.01
C PRO A 40 -6.53 -21.43 27.01
N ASP A 41 -7.66 -20.79 27.33
CA ASP A 41 -8.84 -20.76 26.47
C ASP A 41 -8.56 -20.07 25.13
N ALA A 42 -7.81 -18.96 25.15
CA ALA A 42 -7.43 -18.27 23.92
C ALA A 42 -6.46 -19.10 23.07
N ILE A 43 -5.54 -19.84 23.71
CA ILE A 43 -4.61 -20.73 23.02
C ILE A 43 -5.36 -21.90 22.37
N ALA A 44 -6.34 -22.47 23.07
CA ALA A 44 -7.19 -23.53 22.56
C ALA A 44 -8.07 -23.06 21.39
N LEU A 45 -8.68 -21.87 21.51
CA LEU A 45 -9.45 -21.25 20.43
C LEU A 45 -8.58 -20.95 19.21
N ALA A 46 -7.36 -20.43 19.40
CA ALA A 46 -6.43 -20.18 18.30
C ALA A 46 -6.09 -21.46 17.53
N ARG A 47 -5.76 -22.55 18.24
CA ARG A 47 -5.53 -23.85 17.61
C ARG A 47 -6.77 -24.34 16.86
N LYS A 48 -7.95 -24.27 17.48
CA LYS A 48 -9.20 -24.72 16.85
C LYS A 48 -9.44 -23.96 15.54
N SER A 49 -9.26 -22.65 15.55
CA SER A 49 -9.44 -21.78 14.39
C SER A 49 -8.46 -22.11 13.25
N LEU A 50 -7.17 -22.34 13.55
CA LEU A 50 -6.19 -22.67 12.51
C LEU A 50 -6.28 -24.12 11.99
N MET A 51 -6.88 -25.03 12.77
CA MET A 51 -7.09 -26.41 12.36
C MET A 51 -8.37 -26.59 11.52
N ASN A 52 -9.33 -25.66 11.63
CA ASN A 52 -10.53 -25.63 10.80
C ASN A 52 -10.25 -24.83 9.51
N PRO A 53 -10.37 -25.42 8.31
CA PRO A 53 -10.05 -24.74 7.05
C PRO A 53 -10.88 -23.48 6.82
N GLU A 54 -12.17 -23.47 7.18
CA GLU A 54 -13.06 -22.32 6.98
C GLU A 54 -12.64 -21.13 7.85
N GLU A 55 -12.38 -21.39 9.14
CA GLU A 55 -11.93 -20.37 10.08
C GLU A 55 -10.50 -19.89 9.76
N ARG A 56 -9.65 -20.79 9.26
CA ARG A 56 -8.28 -20.46 8.83
C ARG A 56 -8.27 -19.51 7.65
N ILE A 57 -9.11 -19.75 6.64
CA ILE A 57 -9.27 -18.83 5.49
C ILE A 57 -9.68 -17.44 6.00
N ILE A 58 -10.63 -17.36 6.92
CA ILE A 58 -11.05 -16.08 7.51
C ILE A 58 -9.87 -15.38 8.21
N ALA A 59 -9.06 -16.12 8.96
CA ALA A 59 -7.87 -15.57 9.63
C ALA A 59 -6.82 -15.07 8.62
N ASP A 60 -6.57 -15.82 7.54
CA ASP A 60 -5.61 -15.46 6.50
C ASP A 60 -5.95 -14.13 5.82
N TYR A 61 -7.23 -13.94 5.49
CA TYR A 61 -7.68 -12.73 4.80
C TYR A 61 -7.89 -11.54 5.74
N LEU A 62 -8.44 -11.76 6.94
CA LEU A 62 -8.84 -10.66 7.82
C LEU A 62 -7.82 -10.31 8.90
N ARG A 63 -6.79 -11.14 9.12
CA ARG A 63 -5.78 -10.95 10.17
C ARG A 63 -4.36 -11.19 9.64
N PRO A 64 -3.91 -10.39 8.66
CA PRO A 64 -2.57 -10.54 8.11
C PRO A 64 -1.51 -10.35 9.21
N VAL A 65 -0.48 -11.19 9.19
CA VAL A 65 0.72 -11.02 10.02
C VAL A 65 1.59 -9.95 9.36
N ILE A 66 1.48 -8.71 9.83
CA ILE A 66 2.19 -7.57 9.24
C ILE A 66 3.60 -7.49 9.83
N PRO A 67 4.66 -7.43 9.03
CA PRO A 67 6.01 -7.25 9.53
C PRO A 67 6.14 -5.90 10.27
N PRO A 68 7.07 -5.77 11.22
CA PRO A 68 7.28 -4.51 11.91
C PRO A 68 7.59 -3.41 10.90
N VAL A 69 6.93 -2.26 11.06
CA VAL A 69 7.07 -1.11 10.15
C VAL A 69 8.53 -0.70 10.09
N LYS A 70 9.18 -0.96 8.95
CA LYS A 70 10.51 -0.43 8.66
C LYS A 70 10.34 1.05 8.38
N ARG A 71 10.69 1.90 9.35
CA ARG A 71 10.75 3.35 9.11
C ARG A 71 11.73 3.59 7.96
N PHE A 72 11.25 4.26 6.92
CA PHE A 72 12.13 4.70 5.85
C PHE A 72 13.23 5.58 6.44
N ARG A 73 14.47 5.39 5.97
CA ARG A 73 15.56 6.31 6.29
C ARG A 73 15.17 7.68 5.75
N ARG A 74 15.43 8.73 6.52
CA ARG A 74 15.34 10.09 6.00
C ARG A 74 16.32 10.19 4.83
N SER A 75 15.78 10.43 3.63
CA SER A 75 16.60 10.77 2.48
C SER A 75 17.25 12.13 2.72
N ASP A 76 18.51 12.27 2.31
CA ASP A 76 19.17 13.55 2.33
C ASP A 76 18.57 14.44 1.24
N PHE A 77 17.97 15.55 1.65
CA PHE A 77 17.38 16.56 0.77
C PHE A 77 18.27 17.80 0.67
N SER A 78 19.56 17.68 0.97
CA SER A 78 20.57 18.74 0.82
C SER A 78 20.55 19.42 -0.55
N VAL A 79 20.17 18.70 -1.61
CA VAL A 79 19.98 19.24 -2.98
C VAL A 79 18.92 20.35 -3.03
N LEU A 80 17.89 20.32 -2.19
CA LEU A 80 16.85 21.37 -2.15
C LEU A 80 17.37 22.70 -1.57
N ASN A 81 18.52 22.69 -0.90
CA ASN A 81 19.16 23.90 -0.41
C ASN A 81 19.96 24.63 -1.50
N THR A 82 20.14 24.00 -2.68
CA THR A 82 20.77 24.67 -3.81
C THR A 82 19.80 25.66 -4.45
N PRO A 83 20.28 26.83 -4.92
CA PRO A 83 19.42 27.78 -5.59
C PRO A 83 18.78 27.15 -6.82
N ALA A 84 17.53 27.54 -7.11
CA ALA A 84 16.80 27.02 -8.27
C ALA A 84 17.63 27.22 -9.55
N PRO A 85 17.66 26.21 -10.45
CA PRO A 85 18.39 26.33 -11.69
C PRO A 85 17.83 27.48 -12.52
N LYS A 86 18.72 28.21 -13.18
CA LYS A 86 18.33 29.28 -14.08
C LYS A 86 17.61 28.66 -15.28
N LEU A 87 16.34 29.00 -15.46
CA LEU A 87 15.59 28.64 -16.65
C LEU A 87 16.04 29.54 -17.80
N GLU A 88 16.58 28.95 -18.85
CA GLU A 88 16.92 29.64 -20.09
C GLU A 88 15.90 29.25 -21.15
N PHE A 89 15.12 30.23 -21.59
CA PHE A 89 14.19 30.04 -22.70
C PHE A 89 15.00 29.92 -24.00
N LEU A 90 14.75 28.86 -24.76
CA LEU A 90 15.40 28.70 -26.06
C LEU A 90 14.90 29.78 -27.01
N SER A 91 15.81 30.37 -27.78
CA SER A 91 15.50 31.43 -28.74
C SER A 91 14.53 30.99 -29.82
N GLU A 92 14.43 29.69 -30.07
CA GLU A 92 13.48 29.05 -31.00
C GLU A 92 12.02 29.32 -30.62
N PHE A 93 11.75 29.61 -29.34
CA PHE A 93 10.41 29.93 -28.84
C PHE A 93 10.14 31.43 -28.74
N ASN A 94 11.12 32.28 -29.07
CA ASN A 94 10.91 33.72 -29.12
C ASN A 94 10.01 34.05 -30.33
N GLY A 95 8.78 34.48 -30.07
CA GLY A 95 7.80 34.79 -31.12
C GLY A 95 6.64 33.80 -31.21
N LEU A 96 6.55 32.82 -30.32
CA LEU A 96 5.33 32.00 -30.17
C LEU A 96 4.08 32.86 -30.00
N ASP A 97 4.15 33.93 -29.21
CA ASP A 97 3.02 34.83 -28.99
C ASP A 97 2.55 35.49 -30.29
N ASN A 98 3.49 35.85 -31.16
CA ASN A 98 3.20 36.43 -32.47
C ASN A 98 2.59 35.36 -33.41
N ALA A 99 3.17 34.16 -33.46
CA ALA A 99 2.63 33.06 -34.26
C ALA A 99 1.22 32.64 -33.80
N ILE A 100 0.94 32.68 -32.49
CA ILE A 100 -0.38 32.42 -31.91
C ILE A 100 -1.35 33.56 -32.24
N ALA A 101 -0.89 34.81 -32.25
CA ALA A 101 -1.69 35.95 -32.65
C ALA A 101 -2.03 35.90 -34.16
N ASP A 102 -1.08 35.54 -35.00
CA ASP A 102 -1.27 35.38 -36.45
C ASP A 102 -2.25 34.25 -36.77
N LEU A 103 -2.21 33.13 -36.02
CA LEU A 103 -3.21 32.06 -36.12
C LEU A 103 -4.62 32.53 -35.77
N LYS A 104 -4.77 33.50 -34.86
CA LYS A 104 -6.07 34.10 -34.53
C LYS A 104 -6.53 35.14 -35.55
N GLN A 105 -5.62 35.64 -36.39
CA GLN A 105 -5.93 36.57 -37.49
C GLN A 105 -6.19 35.85 -38.83
N VAL A 106 -6.16 34.52 -38.87
CA VAL A 106 -6.51 33.73 -40.07
C VAL A 106 -7.89 34.16 -40.57
N SER A 107 -7.96 34.49 -41.86
CA SER A 107 -9.18 35.03 -42.46
C SER A 107 -10.33 34.04 -42.34
N GLU A 108 -11.57 34.53 -42.17
CA GLU A 108 -12.75 33.66 -42.07
C GLU A 108 -12.90 32.73 -43.28
N ILE A 109 -12.40 33.14 -44.45
CA ILE A 109 -12.43 32.36 -45.69
C ILE A 109 -11.51 31.14 -45.57
N ASP A 110 -10.31 31.33 -45.02
CA ASP A 110 -9.34 30.24 -44.83
C ASP A 110 -9.80 29.26 -43.75
N GLN A 111 -10.49 29.74 -42.70
CA GLN A 111 -11.12 28.89 -41.70
C GLN A 111 -12.24 28.03 -42.31
N ARG A 112 -13.10 28.63 -43.15
CA ARG A 112 -14.17 27.91 -43.86
C ARG A 112 -13.62 26.86 -44.82
N LEU A 113 -12.57 27.19 -45.56
CA LEU A 113 -11.90 26.24 -46.48
C LEU A 113 -11.24 25.08 -45.73
N GLY A 114 -10.57 25.36 -44.61
CA GLY A 114 -9.98 24.33 -43.75
C GLY A 114 -11.00 23.32 -43.24
N THR A 115 -12.18 23.77 -42.79
CA THR A 115 -13.28 22.89 -42.35
C THR A 115 -13.96 22.10 -43.46
N MET A 116 -13.76 22.50 -44.72
CA MET A 116 -14.42 21.85 -45.87
C MET A 116 -13.51 20.81 -46.53
N LEU A 117 -12.18 20.94 -46.40
CA LEU A 117 -11.18 20.10 -47.06
C LEU A 117 -10.56 19.01 -46.16
N PHE A 118 -10.58 19.19 -44.84
CA PHE A 118 -10.16 18.19 -43.84
C PHE A 118 -11.29 17.92 -42.85
#